data_AF-A0A2N1KP65-F1
#
_entry.id   AF-A0A2N1KP65-F1
#
_cell.length_a   1.000
_cell.length_b   1.000
_cell.length_c   1.000
_cell.angle_alpha   90.00
_cell.angle_beta   90.00
_cell.angle_gamma   90.00
#
_symmetry.space_group_name_H-M   'P 1'
#
loop_
_entity.id
_entity.type
_entity.pdbx_description
1 polymer ?
#
loop_
_entity_poly.entity_id
_entity_poly.type
_entity_poly.pdbx_seq_one_letter_code
_entity_poly.pdbx_strand_id
1 'polypeptide(L)'
;MTEAFVALPNAPLGAIHGFTNTTDLTTSGNGFNLSAGLIYRPSDVVRLGLSLTTPTWYRVSETLSRTQRTDLQIPFEVSGGSNGTFPEFDNSRDIDNNLYNRSLPQMLQNAGYGMSNFNGVSYITSVPTLSTYPLDSRYRLRTPLKVSGGLGIFFGKNGFISADAEFVNYTGMKLSGNASESDESFENGTYTRSIKDTYRNVVNLKLGGEYRLNRLSLRAGVSYYQDPYQQTTQFNNLDRSRYIFSGGLGYKTNGFYIDGTVLHGQQTTAYSPYVLSDASAYASARIKNQTTNAILTIGTYF
;
A
#
# COMPACT_ATOMS: atom_id res chain seq x y z
N MET A 1 20.23 38.25 36.36
CA MET A 1 21.33 37.54 35.70
C MET A 1 20.85 37.17 34.31
N THR A 2 21.51 37.74 33.32
CA THR A 2 21.24 37.62 31.89
C THR A 2 21.83 36.31 31.41
N GLU A 3 21.02 35.35 30.97
CA GLU A 3 21.55 34.20 30.25
C GLU A 3 21.48 34.48 28.76
N ALA A 4 22.68 34.70 28.21
CA ALA A 4 22.93 34.84 26.79
C ALA A 4 22.73 33.47 26.12
N PHE A 5 21.81 33.41 25.17
CA PHE A 5 21.68 32.26 24.27
C PHE A 5 22.84 32.32 23.27
N VAL A 6 23.89 31.54 23.53
CA VAL A 6 25.06 31.42 22.66
C VAL A 6 24.67 30.61 21.42
N ALA A 7 24.57 31.26 20.27
CA ALA A 7 24.40 30.60 18.99
C ALA A 7 25.72 29.91 18.57
N LEU A 8 25.64 28.63 18.18
CA LEU A 8 26.75 27.93 17.52
C LEU A 8 26.95 28.48 16.09
N PRO A 9 28.19 28.69 15.64
CA PRO A 9 28.47 29.24 14.33
C PRO A 9 28.33 28.15 13.26
N ASN A 10 27.55 28.45 12.20
CA ASN A 10 27.54 27.78 10.88
C ASN A 10 26.47 26.72 10.57
N ALA A 11 25.21 27.00 10.89
CA ALA A 11 24.09 26.66 9.99
C ALA A 11 23.13 27.85 9.99
N PRO A 12 22.58 28.32 8.84
CA PRO A 12 21.46 29.25 8.89
C PRO A 12 20.33 28.51 9.59
N LEU A 13 20.04 28.89 10.84
CA LEU A 13 18.92 28.34 11.59
C LEU A 13 17.65 28.67 10.81
N GLY A 14 17.13 27.68 10.07
CA GLY A 14 15.82 27.81 9.45
C GLY A 14 14.80 28.10 10.55
N ALA A 15 13.88 29.04 10.31
CA ALA A 15 12.83 29.37 11.28
C ALA A 15 11.97 28.14 11.65
N ILE A 16 11.90 27.15 10.76
CA ILE A 16 11.16 25.90 10.93
C ILE A 16 12.11 24.82 11.47
N HIS A 17 11.78 24.27 12.64
CA HIS A 17 12.46 23.12 13.22
C HIS A 17 12.06 21.81 12.51
N GLY A 18 10.78 21.69 12.15
CA GLY A 18 10.24 20.52 11.47
C GLY A 18 8.76 20.61 11.16
N PHE A 19 8.25 19.56 10.51
CA PHE A 19 6.83 19.38 10.27
C PHE A 19 6.42 17.93 10.59
N THR A 20 5.22 17.76 11.12
CA THR A 20 4.59 16.46 11.30
C THR A 20 3.36 16.39 10.40
N ASN A 21 3.31 15.39 9.52
CA ASN A 21 2.13 15.11 8.70
C ASN A 21 1.47 13.83 9.21
N THR A 22 0.21 13.93 9.58
CA THR A 22 -0.65 12.80 9.99
C THR A 22 -1.70 12.60 8.91
N THR A 23 -1.77 11.38 8.37
CA THR A 23 -2.75 11.00 7.36
C THR A 23 -3.60 9.87 7.92
N ASP A 24 -4.91 10.11 8.02
CA ASP A 24 -5.90 9.11 8.40
C ASP A 24 -6.66 8.67 7.16
N LEU A 25 -6.59 7.37 6.87
CA LEU A 25 -7.24 6.75 5.72
C LEU A 25 -8.11 5.59 6.17
N THR A 26 -9.42 5.71 5.94
CA THR A 26 -10.37 4.61 6.17
C THR A 26 -10.91 4.12 4.84
N THR A 27 -10.70 2.84 4.54
CA THR A 27 -11.18 2.20 3.32
C THR A 27 -12.15 1.08 3.68
N SER A 28 -13.36 1.13 3.13
CA SER A 28 -14.39 0.09 3.27
C SER A 28 -14.89 -0.33 1.90
N GLY A 29 -15.32 -1.58 1.75
CA GLY A 29 -15.82 -2.03 0.46
C GLY A 29 -16.46 -3.40 0.50
N ASN A 30 -17.30 -3.64 -0.50
CA ASN A 30 -17.94 -4.91 -0.74
C ASN A 30 -17.45 -5.47 -2.07
N GLY A 31 -17.20 -6.78 -2.13
CA GLY A 31 -16.72 -7.47 -3.32
C GLY A 31 -17.51 -8.73 -3.58
N PHE A 32 -17.69 -9.06 -4.86
CA PHE A 32 -18.29 -10.31 -5.31
C PHE A 32 -17.45 -10.93 -6.41
N ASN A 33 -17.28 -12.25 -6.37
CA ASN A 33 -16.68 -13.06 -7.43
C ASN A 33 -17.41 -14.41 -7.56
N LEU A 34 -17.17 -15.09 -8.66
CA LEU A 34 -17.65 -16.44 -8.92
C LEU A 34 -16.47 -17.34 -9.31
N SER A 35 -16.53 -18.60 -8.88
CA SER A 35 -15.57 -19.64 -9.27
C SER A 35 -16.31 -20.90 -9.68
N ALA A 36 -15.84 -21.52 -10.76
CA ALA A 36 -16.34 -22.80 -11.24
C ALA A 36 -15.17 -23.71 -11.63
N GLY A 37 -15.33 -25.02 -11.47
CA GLY A 37 -14.30 -25.99 -11.84
C GLY A 37 -14.88 -27.32 -12.28
N LEU A 38 -14.12 -28.03 -13.10
CA LEU A 38 -14.43 -29.35 -13.63
C LEU A 38 -13.24 -30.28 -13.38
N ILE A 39 -13.55 -31.52 -12.98
CA ILE A 39 -12.56 -32.57 -12.83
C ILE A 39 -12.97 -33.73 -13.72
N TYR A 40 -12.12 -34.09 -14.67
CA TYR A 40 -12.28 -35.26 -15.51
C TYR A 40 -11.36 -36.40 -15.01
N ARG A 41 -11.90 -37.62 -14.97
CA ARG A 41 -11.22 -38.81 -14.46
C ARG A 41 -11.22 -39.90 -15.53
N PRO A 42 -10.28 -39.87 -16.50
CA PRO A 42 -10.23 -40.87 -17.58
C PRO A 42 -9.88 -42.28 -17.07
N SER A 43 -9.27 -42.39 -15.89
CA SER A 43 -9.00 -43.64 -15.20
C SER A 43 -8.94 -43.41 -13.69
N ASP A 44 -8.85 -44.48 -12.90
CA ASP A 44 -8.72 -44.37 -11.43
C ASP A 44 -7.39 -43.73 -10.98
N VAL A 45 -6.39 -43.75 -11.85
CA VAL A 45 -5.04 -43.22 -11.57
C VAL A 45 -4.82 -41.81 -12.11
N VAL A 46 -5.63 -41.31 -13.04
CA VAL A 46 -5.46 -39.98 -13.62
C VAL A 46 -6.63 -39.07 -13.27
N ARG A 47 -6.33 -37.84 -12.84
CA ARG A 47 -7.31 -36.75 -12.71
C ARG A 47 -6.82 -35.52 -13.44
N LEU A 48 -7.68 -34.95 -14.26
CA LEU A 48 -7.48 -33.67 -14.94
C LEU A 48 -8.42 -32.64 -14.33
N GLY A 49 -7.88 -31.53 -13.84
CA GLY A 49 -8.65 -30.43 -13.27
C GLY A 49 -8.58 -29.20 -14.15
N LEU A 50 -9.69 -28.48 -14.27
CA LEU A 50 -9.76 -27.15 -14.85
C LEU A 50 -10.65 -26.28 -13.95
N SER A 51 -10.22 -25.07 -13.65
CA SER A 51 -11.06 -24.10 -12.93
C SER A 51 -10.86 -22.68 -13.44
N LEU A 52 -11.94 -21.91 -13.33
CA LEU A 52 -12.03 -20.51 -13.71
C LEU A 52 -12.56 -19.73 -12.50
N THR A 53 -11.84 -18.68 -12.13
CA THR A 53 -12.29 -17.70 -11.14
C THR A 53 -12.43 -16.35 -11.82
N THR A 54 -13.62 -15.79 -11.76
CA THR A 54 -13.87 -14.44 -12.27
C THR A 54 -13.08 -13.43 -11.46
N PRO A 55 -12.82 -12.23 -12.02
CA PRO A 55 -12.47 -11.07 -11.23
C PRO A 55 -13.42 -10.91 -10.03
N THR A 56 -12.89 -10.40 -8.94
CA THR A 56 -13.70 -9.79 -7.89
C THR A 56 -14.00 -8.36 -8.31
N TRP A 57 -15.28 -8.01 -8.37
CA TRP A 57 -15.73 -6.65 -8.57
C TRP A 57 -15.97 -6.01 -7.22
N TYR A 58 -15.07 -5.12 -6.81
CA TYR A 58 -15.18 -4.34 -5.59
C TYR A 58 -15.85 -3.00 -5.86
N ARG A 59 -16.72 -2.59 -4.94
CA ARG A 59 -17.11 -1.20 -4.74
C ARG A 59 -16.48 -0.73 -3.44
N VAL A 60 -15.64 0.30 -3.52
CA VAL A 60 -14.84 0.81 -2.42
C VAL A 60 -15.27 2.24 -2.11
N SER A 61 -15.36 2.55 -0.82
CA SER A 61 -15.57 3.88 -0.26
C SER A 61 -14.41 4.19 0.67
N GLU A 62 -13.80 5.34 0.48
CA GLU A 62 -12.59 5.75 1.16
C GLU A 62 -12.76 7.16 1.71
N THR A 63 -12.35 7.38 2.95
CA THR A 63 -12.37 8.70 3.60
C THR A 63 -10.95 9.05 4.02
N LEU A 64 -10.44 10.16 3.49
CA LEU A 64 -9.08 10.65 3.73
C LEU A 64 -9.12 11.96 4.51
N SER A 65 -8.42 12.03 5.64
CA SER A 65 -8.16 13.28 6.35
C SER A 65 -6.67 13.46 6.55
N ARG A 66 -6.16 14.68 6.39
CA ARG A 66 -4.75 15.00 6.60
C ARG A 66 -4.61 16.17 7.54
N THR A 67 -3.64 16.06 8.43
CA THR A 67 -3.27 17.10 9.38
C THR A 67 -1.79 17.38 9.27
N GLN A 68 -1.42 18.64 9.20
CA GLN A 68 -0.03 19.09 9.16
C GLN A 68 0.24 20.08 10.29
N ARG A 69 1.22 19.74 11.10
CA ARG A 69 1.75 20.59 12.16
C ARG A 69 3.14 21.07 11.77
N THR A 70 3.42 22.34 12.03
CA THR A 70 4.74 22.94 11.82
C THR A 70 5.29 23.42 13.15
N ASP A 71 6.47 22.94 13.51
CA ASP A 71 7.17 23.36 14.73
C ASP A 71 8.26 24.36 14.35
N LEU A 72 8.23 25.54 14.97
CA LEU A 72 9.21 26.59 14.74
C LEU A 72 10.38 26.44 15.72
N GLN A 73 11.60 26.64 15.22
CA GLN A 73 12.81 26.62 16.05
C GLN A 73 13.07 27.98 16.67
N ILE A 74 12.76 29.04 15.93
CA ILE A 74 12.88 30.43 16.35
C ILE A 74 11.65 31.19 15.87
N PRO A 75 11.16 32.17 16.65
CA PRO A 75 10.17 33.10 16.14
C PRO A 75 10.74 33.85 14.93
N PHE A 76 9.91 34.13 13.94
CA PHE A 76 10.31 34.97 12.80
C PHE A 76 9.53 36.26 12.79
N GLU A 77 10.22 37.32 12.41
CA GLU A 77 9.71 38.68 12.44
C GLU A 77 8.63 38.89 11.37
N VAL A 78 7.53 39.50 11.79
CA VAL A 78 6.45 40.00 10.95
C VAL A 78 6.29 41.48 11.27
N SER A 79 7.35 42.25 11.01
CA SER A 79 7.29 43.71 11.07
C SER A 79 6.99 44.27 9.68
N GLY A 80 6.03 45.18 9.61
CA GLY A 80 6.10 46.23 8.60
C GLY A 80 7.28 47.11 9.01
N GLY A 81 8.08 47.58 8.05
CA GLY A 81 9.22 48.45 8.33
C GLY A 81 8.85 49.62 9.24
N SER A 82 9.84 50.33 9.78
CA SER A 82 9.81 51.35 10.86
C SER A 82 8.61 52.32 11.02
N ASN A 83 7.66 52.38 10.07
CA ASN A 83 6.39 53.09 10.15
C ASN A 83 5.15 52.16 10.29
N GLY A 84 5.30 50.87 10.53
CA GLY A 84 4.18 49.91 10.67
C GLY A 84 3.45 49.59 9.35
N THR A 85 3.92 50.14 8.23
CA THR A 85 3.41 49.87 6.88
C THR A 85 4.10 48.63 6.30
N PHE A 86 3.29 47.61 5.97
CA PHE A 86 3.69 46.47 5.18
C PHE A 86 3.62 46.90 3.69
N PRO A 87 4.75 47.06 2.97
CA PRO A 87 4.73 47.62 1.60
C PRO A 87 3.95 46.75 0.60
N GLU A 88 3.82 45.45 0.88
CA GLU A 88 3.03 44.49 0.10
C GLU A 88 1.54 44.42 0.47
N PHE A 89 1.13 45.11 1.54
CA PHE A 89 -0.27 45.23 1.98
C PHE A 89 -0.61 46.72 2.18
N ASP A 90 -0.53 47.50 1.11
CA ASP A 90 -1.03 48.86 1.09
C ASP A 90 -2.55 48.85 0.87
N ASN A 91 -3.32 48.80 1.96
CA ASN A 91 -4.78 48.85 1.93
C ASN A 91 -5.33 50.28 1.65
N SER A 92 -4.49 51.24 1.25
CA SER A 92 -4.88 52.64 1.06
C SER A 92 -5.77 52.92 -0.16
N ARG A 93 -6.13 51.90 -0.95
CA ARG A 93 -6.97 52.05 -2.16
C ARG A 93 -8.43 51.63 -2.03
N ASP A 94 -8.85 51.01 -0.93
CA ASP A 94 -10.25 50.62 -0.75
C ASP A 94 -11.04 51.72 0.00
N ILE A 95 -11.91 52.40 -0.75
CA ILE A 95 -12.67 53.61 -0.36
C ILE A 95 -13.73 53.34 0.74
N ASP A 96 -14.00 52.07 1.08
CA ASP A 96 -14.97 51.69 2.10
C ASP A 96 -14.32 51.40 3.46
N ASN A 97 -14.07 52.49 4.19
CA ASN A 97 -13.43 52.60 5.50
C ASN A 97 -14.17 51.91 6.66
N ASN A 98 -14.23 50.56 6.71
CA ASN A 98 -14.39 49.88 8.01
C ASN A 98 -14.09 48.37 8.07
N LEU A 99 -13.92 47.65 6.95
CA LEU A 99 -13.80 46.19 6.99
C LEU A 99 -12.36 45.64 6.88
N TYR A 100 -11.40 46.45 6.40
CA TYR A 100 -10.02 46.01 6.10
C TYR A 100 -8.92 46.79 6.84
N ASN A 101 -9.23 47.45 7.95
CA ASN A 101 -8.23 48.15 8.78
C ASN A 101 -7.59 47.23 9.85
N ARG A 102 -7.23 45.99 9.47
CA ARG A 102 -6.55 45.05 10.38
C ARG A 102 -5.06 44.99 10.03
N SER A 103 -4.20 45.20 11.03
CA SER A 103 -2.77 44.97 10.86
C SER A 103 -2.51 43.48 10.57
N LEU A 104 -1.50 43.16 9.74
CA LEU A 104 -1.13 41.77 9.42
C LEU A 104 -0.96 40.88 10.68
N PRO A 105 -0.36 41.35 11.80
CA PRO A 105 -0.35 40.61 13.07
C PRO A 105 -1.75 40.21 13.57
N GLN A 106 -2.74 41.10 13.46
CA GLN A 106 -4.12 40.82 13.84
C GLN A 106 -4.77 39.80 12.91
N MET A 107 -4.47 39.84 11.62
CA MET A 107 -4.98 38.84 10.65
C MET A 107 -4.39 37.45 10.93
N LEU A 108 -3.09 37.38 11.18
CA LEU A 108 -2.39 36.12 11.50
C LEU A 108 -2.87 35.53 12.82
N GLN A 109 -3.05 36.35 13.86
CA GLN A 109 -3.61 35.89 15.13
C GLN A 109 -5.03 35.31 14.95
N ASN A 110 -5.88 35.97 14.16
CA ASN A 110 -7.23 35.45 13.84
C ASN A 110 -7.19 34.17 13.00
N ALA A 111 -6.15 33.98 12.18
CA ALA A 111 -5.90 32.74 11.45
C ALA A 111 -5.30 31.63 12.33
N GLY A 112 -5.05 31.88 13.62
CA GLY A 112 -4.58 30.89 14.60
C GLY A 112 -3.06 30.84 14.80
N TYR A 113 -2.31 31.80 14.24
CA TYR A 113 -0.87 31.91 14.49
C TYR A 113 -0.60 32.44 15.90
N GLY A 114 0.38 31.86 16.58
CA GLY A 114 0.93 32.42 17.81
C GLY A 114 1.73 33.67 17.47
N MET A 115 1.45 34.76 18.19
CA MET A 115 2.10 36.05 17.99
C MET A 115 2.69 36.55 19.31
N SER A 116 3.87 37.17 19.27
CA SER A 116 4.45 37.89 20.40
C SER A 116 5.00 39.24 19.94
N ASN A 117 4.91 40.27 20.79
CA ASN A 117 5.48 41.59 20.50
C ASN A 117 6.68 41.84 21.42
N PHE A 118 7.81 42.24 20.85
CA PHE A 118 9.00 42.63 21.59
C PHE A 118 9.56 43.93 20.99
N ASN A 119 9.68 44.97 21.81
CA ASN A 119 10.18 46.30 21.40
C ASN A 119 9.44 46.89 20.17
N GLY A 120 8.12 46.68 20.06
CA GLY A 120 7.32 47.19 18.94
C GLY A 120 7.36 46.31 17.68
N VAL A 121 8.19 45.26 17.68
CA VAL A 121 8.32 44.28 16.58
C VAL A 121 7.46 43.06 16.89
N SER A 122 6.63 42.63 15.93
CA SER A 122 5.78 41.44 16.08
C SER A 122 6.46 40.22 15.49
N TYR A 123 6.39 39.08 16.18
CA TYR A 123 6.99 37.81 15.78
C TYR A 123 5.94 36.71 15.75
N ILE A 124 5.97 35.84 14.74
CA ILE A 124 5.23 34.58 14.77
C ILE A 124 5.99 33.62 15.69
N THR A 125 5.31 33.12 16.71
CA THR A 125 5.85 32.16 17.69
C THR A 125 5.31 30.75 17.50
N SER A 126 4.19 30.57 16.80
CA SER A 126 3.68 29.25 16.40
C SER A 126 2.81 29.33 15.13
N VAL A 127 2.76 28.22 14.39
CA VAL A 127 1.92 28.06 13.19
C VAL A 127 0.71 27.20 13.58
N PRO A 128 -0.53 27.56 13.18
CA PRO A 128 -1.70 26.72 13.43
C PRO A 128 -1.56 25.37 12.73
N THR A 129 -2.16 24.35 13.31
CA THR A 129 -2.25 23.04 12.67
C THR A 129 -3.23 23.12 11.51
N LEU A 130 -2.76 22.81 10.30
CA LEU A 130 -3.59 22.77 9.10
C LEU A 130 -4.25 21.39 9.01
N SER A 131 -5.55 21.35 8.73
CA SER A 131 -6.26 20.08 8.49
C SER A 131 -7.13 20.20 7.25
N THR A 132 -7.23 19.10 6.49
CA THR A 132 -8.17 19.00 5.38
C THR A 132 -9.51 18.55 5.90
N TYR A 133 -10.60 19.02 5.29
CA TYR A 133 -11.89 18.33 5.44
C TYR A 133 -11.76 16.88 4.96
N PRO A 134 -12.50 15.93 5.58
CA PRO A 134 -12.53 14.55 5.10
C PRO A 134 -12.91 14.52 3.62
N LEU A 135 -12.02 13.98 2.79
CA LEU A 135 -12.27 13.75 1.37
C LEU A 135 -12.83 12.34 1.22
N ASP A 136 -14.10 12.24 0.85
CA ASP A 136 -14.76 10.98 0.53
C ASP A 136 -14.58 10.66 -0.96
N SER A 137 -14.10 9.45 -1.25
CA SER A 137 -13.90 8.94 -2.60
C SER A 137 -14.58 7.59 -2.79
N ARG A 138 -15.28 7.40 -3.91
CA ARG A 138 -15.89 6.12 -4.28
C ARG A 138 -15.38 5.62 -5.62
N TYR A 139 -14.83 4.41 -5.61
CA TYR A 139 -14.31 3.79 -6.82
C TYR A 139 -14.63 2.30 -6.90
N ARG A 140 -14.46 1.75 -8.11
CA ARG A 140 -14.65 0.35 -8.44
C ARG A 140 -13.32 -0.26 -8.85
N LEU A 141 -12.97 -1.37 -8.21
CA LEU A 141 -11.78 -2.15 -8.51
C LEU A 141 -12.20 -3.52 -9.07
N ARG A 142 -11.62 -3.90 -10.20
CA ARG A 142 -11.74 -5.24 -10.78
C ARG A 142 -10.40 -5.95 -10.65
N THR A 143 -10.36 -7.03 -9.88
CA THR A 143 -9.14 -7.84 -9.67
C THR A 143 -8.83 -8.75 -10.87
N PRO A 144 -7.65 -9.40 -10.92
CA PRO A 144 -7.32 -10.30 -12.02
C PRO A 144 -8.27 -11.49 -12.13
N LEU A 145 -8.60 -11.87 -13.36
CA LEU A 145 -9.19 -13.18 -13.66
C LEU A 145 -8.13 -14.27 -13.49
N LYS A 146 -8.53 -15.45 -13.00
CA LYS A 146 -7.64 -16.61 -12.86
C LYS A 146 -8.20 -17.83 -13.56
N VAL A 147 -7.35 -18.52 -14.31
CA VAL A 147 -7.64 -19.84 -14.90
C VAL A 147 -6.57 -20.79 -14.41
N SER A 148 -6.95 -21.96 -13.91
CA SER A 148 -5.98 -22.98 -13.52
C SER A 148 -6.33 -24.33 -14.11
N GLY A 149 -5.31 -25.05 -14.52
CA GLY A 149 -5.41 -26.42 -15.01
C GLY A 149 -4.37 -27.29 -14.32
N GLY A 150 -4.71 -28.55 -14.07
CA GLY A 150 -3.86 -29.46 -13.31
C GLY A 150 -4.01 -30.91 -13.69
N LEU A 151 -2.96 -31.67 -13.41
CA LEU A 151 -2.89 -33.12 -13.57
C LEU A 151 -2.53 -33.74 -12.23
N GLY A 152 -3.26 -34.76 -11.82
CA GLY A 152 -2.94 -35.60 -10.67
C GLY A 152 -2.80 -37.06 -11.08
N ILE A 153 -1.73 -37.70 -10.65
CA ILE A 153 -1.48 -39.14 -10.76
C ILE A 153 -1.64 -39.77 -9.39
N PHE A 154 -2.56 -40.72 -9.25
CA PHE A 154 -2.94 -41.37 -8.00
C PHE A 154 -2.46 -42.82 -7.97
N PHE A 155 -1.83 -43.22 -6.88
CA PHE A 155 -1.30 -44.56 -6.66
C PHE A 155 -2.20 -45.33 -5.68
N GLY A 156 -3.48 -45.48 -6.06
CA GLY A 156 -4.50 -46.12 -5.22
C GLY A 156 -4.74 -45.39 -3.90
N LYS A 157 -4.65 -46.10 -2.78
CA LYS A 157 -4.81 -45.53 -1.43
C LYS A 157 -3.51 -44.95 -0.86
N ASN A 158 -2.38 -45.20 -1.52
CA ASN A 158 -1.05 -44.90 -1.01
C ASN A 158 -0.61 -43.45 -1.25
N GLY A 159 -1.28 -42.71 -2.13
CA GLY A 159 -0.91 -41.31 -2.36
C GLY A 159 -1.19 -40.79 -3.76
N PHE A 160 -0.64 -39.61 -4.05
CA PHE A 160 -0.69 -38.98 -5.36
C PHE A 160 0.48 -38.02 -5.58
N ILE A 161 0.75 -37.71 -6.85
CA ILE A 161 1.58 -36.59 -7.29
C ILE A 161 0.71 -35.69 -8.17
N SER A 162 0.81 -34.37 -8.02
CA SER A 162 0.07 -33.42 -8.83
C SER A 162 0.94 -32.26 -9.30
N ALA A 163 0.64 -31.79 -10.51
CA ALA A 163 1.21 -30.59 -11.08
C ALA A 163 0.07 -29.68 -11.58
N ASP A 164 0.16 -28.39 -11.28
CA ASP A 164 -0.84 -27.39 -11.63
C ASP A 164 -0.17 -26.16 -12.26
N ALA A 165 -0.85 -25.59 -13.24
CA ALA A 165 -0.52 -24.29 -13.82
C ALA A 165 -1.69 -23.33 -13.63
N GLU A 166 -1.42 -22.13 -13.14
CA GLU A 166 -2.41 -21.08 -12.89
C GLU A 166 -2.04 -19.83 -13.69
N PHE A 167 -2.84 -19.51 -14.69
CA PHE A 167 -2.76 -18.27 -15.43
C PHE A 167 -3.52 -17.16 -14.69
N VAL A 168 -2.87 -16.01 -14.53
CA VAL A 168 -3.46 -14.82 -13.89
C VAL A 168 -3.39 -13.63 -14.85
N ASN A 169 -4.56 -13.09 -15.19
CA ASN A 169 -4.69 -11.96 -16.11
C ASN A 169 -4.65 -10.62 -15.35
N TYR A 170 -3.45 -10.15 -15.02
CA TYR A 170 -3.27 -8.84 -14.36
C TYR A 170 -3.59 -7.66 -15.29
N THR A 171 -3.32 -7.77 -16.59
CA THR A 171 -3.59 -6.68 -17.55
C THR A 171 -5.08 -6.39 -17.75
N GLY A 172 -5.95 -7.33 -17.36
CA GLY A 172 -7.39 -7.19 -17.34
C GLY A 172 -7.94 -6.52 -16.06
N MET A 173 -7.09 -6.18 -15.09
CA MET A 173 -7.50 -5.37 -13.94
C MET A 173 -7.99 -3.99 -14.38
N LYS A 174 -8.93 -3.44 -13.62
CA LYS A 174 -9.51 -2.13 -13.92
C LYS A 174 -9.77 -1.35 -12.64
N LEU A 175 -9.45 -0.07 -12.67
CA LEU A 175 -9.79 0.88 -11.63
C LEU A 175 -10.57 2.04 -12.26
N SER A 176 -11.78 2.29 -11.77
CA SER A 176 -12.70 3.29 -12.34
C SER A 176 -13.57 3.94 -11.27
N GLY A 177 -13.88 5.21 -11.42
CA GLY A 177 -14.71 6.03 -10.51
C GLY A 177 -15.38 7.16 -11.29
N ASN A 178 -16.29 7.89 -10.65
CA ASN A 178 -16.98 9.04 -11.25
C ASN A 178 -16.35 10.34 -10.70
N ALA A 179 -15.95 11.31 -11.52
CA ALA A 179 -15.20 12.48 -11.04
C ALA A 179 -15.97 13.37 -10.05
N SER A 180 -17.31 13.28 -10.02
CA SER A 180 -18.13 14.02 -9.03
C SER A 180 -18.00 13.47 -7.60
N GLU A 181 -17.52 12.24 -7.42
CA GLU A 181 -17.38 11.56 -6.11
C GLU A 181 -15.99 10.93 -5.94
N SER A 182 -15.02 11.21 -6.83
CA SER A 182 -13.67 10.64 -6.80
C SER A 182 -12.68 11.53 -7.55
N ASP A 183 -11.37 11.28 -7.39
CA ASP A 183 -10.30 11.98 -8.12
C ASP A 183 -10.55 11.93 -9.65
N GLU A 184 -10.41 13.06 -10.34
CA GLU A 184 -10.64 13.21 -11.79
C GLU A 184 -9.86 12.19 -12.64
N SER A 185 -8.73 11.71 -12.12
CA SER A 185 -7.89 10.65 -12.69
C SER A 185 -8.61 9.30 -12.86
N PHE A 186 -9.68 9.05 -12.09
CA PHE A 186 -10.51 7.85 -12.19
C PHE A 186 -11.43 7.86 -13.42
N GLU A 187 -11.90 9.03 -13.84
CA GLU A 187 -12.81 9.19 -14.98
C GLU A 187 -12.04 9.05 -16.30
N ASN A 188 -10.85 9.65 -16.38
CA ASN A 188 -10.01 9.64 -17.57
C ASN A 188 -9.33 8.28 -17.83
N GLY A 189 -9.52 7.29 -16.94
CA GLY A 189 -8.97 5.94 -17.10
C GLY A 189 -7.45 5.85 -16.95
N THR A 190 -6.80 6.90 -16.43
CA THR A 190 -5.35 6.97 -16.21
C THR A 190 -4.86 5.81 -15.35
N TYR A 191 -5.52 5.53 -14.23
CA TYR A 191 -5.15 4.41 -13.36
C TYR A 191 -5.27 3.04 -14.03
N THR A 192 -6.26 2.86 -14.91
CA THR A 192 -6.39 1.62 -15.69
C THR A 192 -5.25 1.45 -16.69
N ARG A 193 -4.71 2.54 -17.24
CA ARG A 193 -3.50 2.49 -18.09
C ARG A 193 -2.26 2.19 -17.26
N SER A 194 -2.08 2.85 -16.12
CA SER A 194 -0.96 2.59 -15.20
C SER A 194 -0.91 1.12 -14.77
N ILE A 195 -2.07 0.48 -14.54
CA ILE A 195 -2.15 -0.96 -14.29
C ILE A 195 -1.55 -1.78 -15.45
N LYS A 196 -1.91 -1.46 -16.69
CA LYS A 196 -1.41 -2.18 -17.87
C LYS A 196 0.09 -1.98 -18.07
N ASP A 197 0.59 -0.78 -17.79
CA ASP A 197 2.01 -0.46 -17.94
C ASP A 197 2.86 -1.06 -16.79
N THR A 198 2.25 -1.25 -15.62
CA THR A 198 2.92 -1.78 -14.43
C THR A 198 2.92 -3.31 -14.38
N TYR A 199 1.85 -3.96 -14.84
CA TYR A 199 1.66 -5.41 -14.68
C TYR A 199 1.65 -6.17 -16.00
N ARG A 200 2.05 -7.44 -15.94
CA ARG A 200 1.94 -8.43 -17.02
C ARG A 200 1.15 -9.64 -16.57
N ASN A 201 0.59 -10.37 -17.53
CA ASN A 201 -0.03 -11.66 -17.24
C ASN A 201 1.05 -12.69 -16.91
N VAL A 202 0.74 -13.60 -16.00
CA VAL A 202 1.71 -14.59 -15.50
C VAL A 202 1.13 -15.99 -15.46
N VAL A 203 2.02 -16.97 -15.43
CA VAL A 203 1.70 -18.37 -15.14
C VAL A 203 2.45 -18.78 -13.87
N ASN A 204 1.70 -19.20 -12.86
CA ASN A 204 2.23 -19.78 -11.63
C ASN A 204 2.22 -21.30 -11.76
N LEU A 205 3.24 -21.96 -11.23
CA LEU A 205 3.40 -23.41 -11.30
C LEU A 205 3.43 -24.00 -9.90
N LYS A 206 2.73 -25.11 -9.69
CA LYS A 206 2.70 -25.82 -8.41
C LYS A 206 2.94 -27.30 -8.65
N LEU A 207 3.80 -27.90 -7.85
CA LEU A 207 4.09 -29.33 -7.87
C LEU A 207 4.02 -29.84 -6.44
N GLY A 208 3.31 -30.93 -6.22
CA GLY A 208 3.17 -31.50 -4.89
C GLY A 208 2.84 -32.97 -4.92
N GLY A 209 2.90 -33.59 -3.76
CA GLY A 209 2.52 -34.97 -3.59
C GLY A 209 2.16 -35.29 -2.16
N GLU A 210 1.41 -36.37 -2.03
CA GLU A 210 1.05 -36.95 -0.75
C GLU A 210 1.38 -38.43 -0.78
N TYR A 211 1.97 -38.93 0.30
CA TYR A 211 2.21 -40.35 0.53
C TYR A 211 1.60 -40.79 1.86
N ARG A 212 0.80 -41.86 1.84
CA ARG A 212 0.06 -42.36 3.00
C ARG A 212 0.63 -43.68 3.48
N LEU A 213 0.97 -43.71 4.76
CA LEU A 213 1.42 -44.85 5.55
C LEU A 213 0.34 -45.19 6.58
N ASN A 214 -0.71 -45.88 6.14
CA ASN A 214 -1.88 -46.25 6.95
C ASN A 214 -2.57 -45.06 7.63
N ARG A 215 -2.14 -44.72 8.85
CA ARG A 215 -2.65 -43.60 9.65
C ARG A 215 -1.87 -42.31 9.45
N LEU A 216 -0.63 -42.41 8.94
CA LEU A 216 0.25 -41.27 8.71
C LEU A 216 0.14 -40.82 7.24
N SER A 217 0.18 -39.51 7.02
CA SER A 217 0.24 -38.89 5.69
C SER A 217 1.42 -37.93 5.66
N LEU A 218 2.29 -38.07 4.67
CA LEU A 218 3.40 -37.16 4.39
C LEU A 218 3.04 -36.32 3.19
N ARG A 219 3.23 -35.00 3.28
CA ARG A 219 2.97 -34.06 2.19
C ARG A 219 4.21 -33.24 1.93
N ALA A 220 4.52 -33.04 0.66
CA ALA A 220 5.58 -32.14 0.23
C ALA A 220 5.15 -31.43 -1.06
N GLY A 221 5.66 -30.21 -1.25
CA GLY A 221 5.35 -29.46 -2.45
C GLY A 221 6.19 -28.20 -2.61
N VAL A 222 6.17 -27.67 -3.83
CA VAL A 222 6.80 -26.41 -4.22
C VAL A 222 5.84 -25.63 -5.11
N SER A 223 5.75 -24.32 -4.88
CA SER A 223 5.03 -23.39 -5.72
C SER A 223 5.96 -22.30 -6.21
N TYR A 224 5.96 -22.05 -7.51
CA TYR A 224 6.63 -20.94 -8.16
C TYR A 224 5.59 -19.93 -8.65
N TYR A 225 5.67 -18.72 -8.11
CA TYR A 225 4.88 -17.58 -8.55
C TYR A 225 5.77 -16.63 -9.34
N GLN A 226 5.41 -16.35 -10.58
CA GLN A 226 6.19 -15.48 -11.45
C GLN A 226 5.96 -14.01 -11.08
N ASP A 227 6.97 -13.16 -11.32
CA ASP A 227 6.87 -11.71 -11.11
C ASP A 227 5.75 -11.11 -11.99
N PRO A 228 4.68 -10.55 -11.40
CA PRO A 228 3.58 -9.94 -12.13
C PRO A 228 3.90 -8.53 -12.63
N TYR A 229 5.01 -7.92 -12.22
CA TYR A 229 5.39 -6.59 -12.66
C TYR A 229 6.13 -6.64 -14.00
N GLN A 230 5.87 -5.63 -14.84
CA GLN A 230 6.72 -5.36 -15.99
C GLN A 230 8.12 -5.00 -15.51
N GLN A 231 9.14 -5.46 -16.24
CA GLN A 231 10.52 -5.23 -15.86
C GLN A 231 10.88 -3.76 -16.10
N THR A 232 11.20 -3.05 -15.02
CA THR A 232 11.61 -1.65 -15.05
C THR A 232 13.12 -1.54 -14.90
N THR A 233 13.76 -0.70 -15.71
CA THR A 233 15.20 -0.36 -15.59
C THR A 233 15.56 0.22 -14.22
N GLN A 234 14.59 0.86 -13.54
CA GLN A 234 14.68 1.43 -12.18
C GLN A 234 15.32 0.49 -11.15
N PHE A 235 15.10 -0.82 -11.26
CA PHE A 235 15.63 -1.80 -10.30
C PHE A 235 16.61 -2.79 -10.94
N ASN A 236 17.25 -2.41 -12.05
CA ASN A 236 18.17 -3.26 -12.80
C ASN A 236 17.56 -4.66 -13.05
N ASN A 237 16.36 -4.65 -13.66
CA ASN A 237 15.55 -5.83 -13.99
C ASN A 237 15.37 -6.78 -12.80
N LEU A 238 14.80 -6.25 -11.70
CA LEU A 238 14.51 -7.03 -10.52
C LEU A 238 13.44 -8.10 -10.83
N ASP A 239 13.79 -9.37 -10.63
CA ASP A 239 12.84 -10.47 -10.58
C ASP A 239 12.25 -10.62 -9.17
N ARG A 240 10.95 -10.37 -9.05
CA ARG A 240 10.17 -10.56 -7.82
C ARG A 240 9.46 -11.92 -7.76
N SER A 241 9.91 -12.88 -8.56
CA SER A 241 9.40 -14.24 -8.48
C SER A 241 9.55 -14.81 -7.07
N ARG A 242 8.58 -15.63 -6.68
CA ARG A 242 8.47 -16.17 -5.33
C ARG A 242 8.42 -17.69 -5.38
N TYR A 243 9.28 -18.31 -4.60
CA TYR A 243 9.23 -19.74 -4.32
C TYR A 243 8.59 -19.98 -2.96
N ILE A 244 7.71 -20.96 -2.87
CA ILE A 244 7.15 -21.45 -1.60
C ILE A 244 7.39 -22.95 -1.53
N PHE A 245 8.14 -23.39 -0.54
CA PHE A 245 8.33 -24.79 -0.21
C PHE A 245 7.38 -25.16 0.92
N SER A 246 6.74 -26.33 0.80
CA SER A 246 5.79 -26.82 1.78
C SER A 246 6.14 -28.23 2.22
N GLY A 247 6.06 -28.49 3.52
CA GLY A 247 6.17 -29.83 4.09
C GLY A 247 5.07 -30.02 5.14
N GLY A 248 4.46 -31.20 5.18
CA GLY A 248 3.36 -31.48 6.10
C GLY A 248 3.29 -32.93 6.53
N LEU A 249 2.74 -33.12 7.73
CA LEU A 249 2.51 -34.41 8.35
C LEU A 249 1.06 -34.45 8.84
N GLY A 250 0.35 -35.51 8.48
CA GLY A 250 -1.01 -35.79 8.95
C GLY A 250 -1.04 -37.10 9.71
N TYR A 251 -1.81 -37.15 10.79
CA TYR A 251 -2.13 -38.38 11.51
C TYR A 251 -3.64 -38.50 11.65
N LYS A 252 -4.21 -39.58 11.13
CA LYS A 252 -5.67 -39.82 11.11
C LYS A 252 -6.00 -41.13 11.81
N THR A 253 -6.98 -41.06 12.71
CA THR A 253 -7.63 -42.19 13.37
C THR A 253 -9.13 -42.21 13.04
N ASN A 254 -9.88 -43.15 13.59
CA ASN A 254 -11.33 -43.22 13.41
C ASN A 254 -12.10 -42.15 14.22
N GLY A 255 -11.48 -41.58 15.27
CA GLY A 255 -12.13 -40.59 16.15
C GLY A 255 -11.57 -39.18 16.04
N PHE A 256 -10.36 -39.01 15.48
CA PHE A 256 -9.75 -37.70 15.29
C PHE A 256 -8.70 -37.66 14.20
N TYR A 257 -8.33 -36.45 13.77
CA TYR A 257 -7.19 -36.18 12.92
C TYR A 257 -6.37 -34.99 13.44
N ILE A 258 -5.08 -35.01 13.13
CA ILE A 258 -4.14 -33.92 13.40
C ILE A 258 -3.34 -33.70 12.12
N ASP A 259 -3.24 -32.47 11.65
CA ASP A 259 -2.43 -32.09 10.49
C ASP A 259 -1.52 -30.91 10.84
N GLY A 260 -0.22 -31.09 10.65
CA GLY A 260 0.78 -30.02 10.75
C GLY A 260 1.35 -29.71 9.37
N THR A 261 1.55 -28.43 9.06
CA THR A 261 2.18 -27.99 7.81
C THR A 261 3.10 -26.80 8.07
N VAL A 262 4.26 -26.81 7.42
CA VAL A 262 5.20 -25.69 7.39
C VAL A 262 5.35 -25.22 5.95
N LEU A 263 5.29 -23.90 5.76
CA LEU A 263 5.47 -23.21 4.49
C LEU A 263 6.66 -22.27 4.64
N HIS A 264 7.66 -22.40 3.78
CA HIS A 264 8.79 -21.49 3.71
C HIS A 264 8.81 -20.78 2.36
N GLY A 265 8.57 -19.47 2.37
CA GLY A 265 8.53 -18.61 1.19
C GLY A 265 9.76 -17.73 1.08
N GLN A 266 10.25 -17.56 -0.15
CA GLN A 266 11.39 -16.69 -0.48
C GLN A 266 11.03 -15.80 -1.67
N GLN A 267 11.26 -14.49 -1.53
CA GLN A 267 11.10 -13.51 -2.61
C GLN A 267 12.05 -12.34 -2.42
N THR A 268 12.46 -11.70 -3.52
CA THR A 268 13.18 -10.43 -3.45
C THR A 268 12.24 -9.31 -3.87
N THR A 269 12.17 -8.24 -3.06
CA THR A 269 11.45 -7.01 -3.39
C THR A 269 12.42 -5.84 -3.46
N ALA A 270 11.94 -4.69 -3.88
CA ALA A 270 12.69 -3.44 -3.74
C ALA A 270 11.79 -2.34 -3.20
N TYR A 271 12.41 -1.41 -2.50
CA TYR A 271 11.77 -0.23 -1.94
C TYR A 271 12.56 1.01 -2.35
N SER A 272 11.87 2.03 -2.87
CA SER A 272 12.44 3.34 -3.15
C SER A 272 11.71 4.35 -2.26
N PRO A 273 12.41 5.08 -1.38
CA PRO A 273 11.77 6.04 -0.46
C PRO A 273 11.21 7.26 -1.18
N TYR A 274 11.79 7.62 -2.33
CA TYR A 274 11.34 8.69 -3.21
C TYR A 274 11.70 8.35 -4.66
N VAL A 275 11.00 8.97 -5.59
CA VAL A 275 11.21 8.83 -7.04
C VAL A 275 11.79 10.17 -7.52
N LEU A 276 12.97 10.15 -8.13
CA LEU A 276 13.59 11.34 -8.75
C LEU A 276 13.31 11.37 -10.26
N SER A 277 13.65 12.47 -10.92
CA SER A 277 13.61 12.56 -12.38
C SER A 277 14.64 11.66 -13.07
N ASP A 278 15.79 11.43 -12.43
CA ASP A 278 16.84 10.53 -12.91
C ASP A 278 16.79 9.18 -12.17
N ALA A 279 16.43 8.11 -12.90
CA ALA A 279 16.35 6.75 -12.38
C ALA A 279 17.68 6.20 -11.83
N SER A 280 18.82 6.72 -12.28
CA SER A 280 20.15 6.31 -11.78
C SER A 280 20.44 6.85 -10.38
N ALA A 281 19.75 7.92 -9.98
CA ALA A 281 19.90 8.57 -8.67
C ALA A 281 18.95 8.00 -7.60
N TYR A 282 18.17 6.96 -7.91
CA TYR A 282 17.21 6.43 -6.95
C TYR A 282 17.93 5.68 -5.83
N ALA A 283 17.69 6.09 -4.59
CA ALA A 283 18.15 5.39 -3.39
C ALA A 283 17.31 4.12 -3.12
N SER A 284 17.33 3.16 -4.05
CA SER A 284 16.53 1.94 -3.98
C SER A 284 17.21 0.84 -3.19
N ALA A 285 16.54 0.28 -2.20
CA ALA A 285 17.01 -0.88 -1.44
C ALA A 285 16.38 -2.18 -2.00
N ARG A 286 17.22 -3.20 -2.28
CA ARG A 286 16.76 -4.56 -2.56
C ARG A 286 16.61 -5.33 -1.24
N ILE A 287 15.45 -5.94 -1.04
CA ILE A 287 15.08 -6.60 0.21
C ILE A 287 14.82 -8.08 -0.08
N LYS A 288 15.57 -8.96 0.58
CA LYS A 288 15.30 -10.40 0.56
C LYS A 288 14.31 -10.73 1.67
N ASN A 289 13.10 -11.10 1.30
CA ASN A 289 12.06 -11.50 2.24
C ASN A 289 12.01 -13.02 2.34
N GLN A 290 12.05 -13.52 3.57
CA GLN A 290 11.83 -14.91 3.89
C GLN A 290 10.69 -14.99 4.90
N THR A 291 9.70 -15.83 4.62
CA THR A 291 8.54 -15.98 5.50
C THR A 291 8.33 -17.45 5.77
N THR A 292 8.29 -17.83 7.05
CA THR A 292 7.97 -19.19 7.48
C THR A 292 6.65 -19.17 8.23
N ASN A 293 5.66 -19.91 7.75
CA ASN A 293 4.38 -20.10 8.42
C ASN A 293 4.23 -21.55 8.84
N ALA A 294 3.82 -21.79 10.07
CA ALA A 294 3.44 -23.11 10.56
C ALA A 294 1.96 -23.11 10.91
N ILE A 295 1.25 -24.17 10.50
CA ILE A 295 -0.18 -24.34 10.74
C ILE A 295 -0.37 -25.72 11.36
N LEU A 296 -1.12 -25.77 12.46
CA LEU A 296 -1.57 -27.01 13.09
C LEU A 296 -3.10 -27.03 13.10
N THR A 297 -3.69 -28.12 12.65
CA THR A 297 -5.14 -28.35 12.64
C THR A 297 -5.43 -29.63 13.41
N ILE A 298 -6.46 -29.60 14.26
CA ILE A 298 -6.94 -30.75 15.02
C ILE A 298 -8.45 -30.81 14.82
N GLY A 299 -8.99 -32.00 14.57
CA GLY A 299 -10.44 -32.20 14.48
C GLY A 299 -10.84 -33.60 14.92
N THR A 300 -12.11 -33.76 15.30
CA THR A 300 -12.68 -35.05 15.71
C THR A 300 -13.69 -35.54 14.69
N TYR A 301 -13.92 -36.85 14.66
CA TYR A 301 -15.02 -37.47 13.93
C TYR A 301 -16.09 -37.88 14.95
N PHE A 302 -17.36 -37.55 14.69
CA PHE A 302 -18.52 -37.89 15.51
C PHE A 302 -19.55 -38.67 14.69
#